data_AF-I3UGW8-F1
#
_entry.id   AF-I3UGW8-F1
#
_cell.length_a   1.000
_cell.length_b   1.000
_cell.length_c   1.000
_cell.angle_alpha   90.00
_cell.angle_beta   90.00
_cell.angle_gamma   90.00
#
_symmetry.space_group_name_H-M   'P 1'
#
loop_
_entity.id
_entity.type
_entity.pdbx_description
1 polymer ?
#
loop_
_entity_poly.entity_id
_entity_poly.type
_entity_poly.pdbx_seq_one_letter_code
_entity_poly.pdbx_strand_id
1 'polypeptide(L)'
;MIHAVLHDSKDTVAVAVVEGITAGMELSCWNMEEDKIITVKATQDIPIGHKVALVDMKDGDTVFKYSVDIGKVVAPISAGDHAHVHNIKTKRW
;
A
#
# COMPACT_ATOMS: atom_id res chain seq x y z
N MET A 1 -0.91 11.13 13.93
CA MET A 1 0.26 10.23 13.78
C MET A 1 0.26 9.73 12.35
N ILE A 2 1.41 9.70 11.68
CA ILE A 2 1.54 9.11 10.34
C ILE A 2 1.76 7.60 10.50
N HIS A 3 0.92 6.78 9.87
CA HIS A 3 0.98 5.32 9.97
C HIS A 3 1.72 4.70 8.78
N ALA A 4 1.57 5.30 7.60
CA ALA A 4 2.23 4.85 6.38
C ALA A 4 2.65 6.03 5.50
N VAL A 5 3.59 5.80 4.58
CA VAL A 5 4.16 6.83 3.71
C VAL A 5 4.17 6.33 2.26
N LEU A 6 3.76 7.20 1.32
CA LEU A 6 3.93 7.02 -0.12
C LEU A 6 4.77 8.19 -0.67
N HIS A 7 5.53 7.94 -1.74
CA HIS A 7 6.43 8.96 -2.28
C HIS A 7 5.72 9.84 -3.29
N ASP A 8 5.04 9.21 -4.25
CA ASP A 8 4.44 9.90 -5.39
C ASP A 8 2.93 9.66 -5.44
N SER A 9 2.17 10.60 -5.98
CA SER A 9 0.70 10.50 -6.13
C SER A 9 0.24 9.37 -7.05
N LYS A 10 1.14 8.84 -7.88
CA LYS A 10 0.88 7.65 -8.71
C LYS A 10 1.02 6.34 -7.94
N ASP A 11 1.60 6.36 -6.75
CA ASP A 11 1.80 5.15 -5.96
C ASP A 11 0.47 4.51 -5.58
N THR A 12 0.33 3.23 -5.90
CA THR A 12 -0.85 2.42 -5.53
C THR A 12 -0.75 1.85 -4.12
N VAL A 13 0.42 2.01 -3.49
CA VAL A 13 0.75 1.43 -2.18
C VAL A 13 1.55 2.43 -1.33
N ALA A 14 1.30 2.44 -0.02
CA ALA A 14 2.14 3.11 0.96
C ALA A 14 2.93 2.08 1.79
N VAL A 15 4.01 2.49 2.46
CA VAL A 15 4.76 1.62 3.38
C VAL A 15 4.40 1.98 4.81
N ALA A 16 4.04 0.98 5.62
CA ALA A 16 3.81 1.15 7.05
C ALA A 16 5.11 1.57 7.77
N VAL A 17 5.04 2.63 8.57
CA VAL A 17 6.19 3.19 9.32
C VAL A 17 6.03 3.09 10.84
N VAL A 18 4.94 2.46 11.30
CA VAL A 18 4.68 2.17 12.71
C VAL A 18 4.36 0.69 12.88
N GLU A 19 4.56 0.19 14.09
CA GLU A 19 4.07 -1.12 14.51
C GLU A 19 2.60 -1.04 14.96
N GLY A 20 1.96 -2.20 15.10
CA GLY A 20 0.63 -2.29 15.70
C GLY A 20 -0.54 -1.86 14.81
N ILE A 21 -0.35 -1.81 13.48
CA ILE A 21 -1.47 -1.68 12.55
C ILE A 21 -2.27 -2.97 12.57
N THR A 22 -3.50 -2.89 13.09
CA THR A 22 -4.44 -4.00 13.15
C THR A 22 -5.62 -3.79 12.21
N ALA A 23 -6.28 -4.89 11.84
CA ALA A 23 -7.52 -4.84 11.08
C ALA A 23 -8.54 -3.86 11.70
N GLY A 24 -9.18 -3.06 10.86
CA GLY A 24 -10.17 -2.06 11.24
C GLY A 24 -9.62 -0.68 11.59
N MET A 25 -8.30 -0.53 11.76
CA MET A 25 -7.66 0.74 12.11
C MET A 25 -7.74 1.75 10.97
N GLU A 26 -8.05 3.01 11.28
CA GLU A 26 -7.99 4.11 10.32
C GLU A 26 -6.54 4.61 10.23
N LEU A 27 -5.94 4.50 9.05
CA LEU A 27 -4.54 4.84 8.78
C LEU A 27 -4.46 6.20 8.12
N SER A 28 -3.67 7.09 8.72
CA SER A 28 -3.18 8.31 8.06
C SER A 28 -1.92 7.97 7.25
N CYS A 29 -2.04 8.01 5.93
CA CYS A 29 -0.96 7.82 4.97
C CYS A 29 -0.47 9.17 4.44
N TRP A 30 0.80 9.49 4.64
CA TRP A 30 1.36 10.77 4.15
C TRP A 30 1.92 10.62 2.74
N ASN A 31 1.39 11.43 1.82
CA ASN A 31 1.91 11.63 0.49
C ASN A 31 2.97 12.73 0.52
N MET A 32 4.21 12.34 0.24
CA MET A 32 5.37 13.24 0.30
C MET A 32 5.42 14.22 -0.87
N GLU A 33 4.98 13.82 -2.07
CA GLU A 33 4.97 14.69 -3.26
C GLU A 33 4.01 15.87 -3.09
N GLU A 34 2.81 15.61 -2.56
CA GLU A 34 1.78 16.64 -2.40
C GLU A 34 1.72 17.29 -1.02
N ASP A 35 2.51 16.78 -0.06
CA ASP A 35 2.42 17.13 1.36
C ASP A 35 1.00 17.03 1.93
N LYS A 36 0.36 15.86 1.71
CA LYS A 36 -1.04 15.61 2.11
C LYS A 36 -1.22 14.30 2.84
N ILE A 37 -2.26 14.24 3.67
CA ILE A 37 -2.70 13.01 4.32
C ILE A 37 -3.85 12.39 3.52
N ILE A 38 -3.69 11.11 3.19
CA ILE A 38 -4.73 10.22 2.66
C ILE A 38 -5.15 9.30 3.79
N THR A 39 -6.45 9.07 3.93
CA THR A 39 -6.97 8.12 4.92
C THR A 39 -7.34 6.81 4.24
N VAL A 40 -6.90 5.69 4.82
CA VAL A 40 -7.32 4.35 4.41
C VAL A 40 -7.60 3.49 5.63
N LYS A 41 -8.62 2.63 5.59
CA LYS A 41 -8.91 1.71 6.69
C LYS A 41 -8.19 0.39 6.46
N ALA A 42 -7.35 -0.03 7.40
CA ALA A 42 -6.73 -1.34 7.35
C ALA A 42 -7.78 -2.45 7.37
N THR A 43 -7.69 -3.43 6.48
CA THR A 43 -8.60 -4.58 6.45
C THR A 43 -8.00 -5.79 7.17
N GLN A 44 -6.68 -5.78 7.37
CA GLN A 44 -5.85 -6.83 7.94
C GLN A 44 -4.81 -6.21 8.87
N ASP A 45 -4.15 -7.05 9.67
CA ASP A 45 -2.95 -6.63 10.39
C ASP A 45 -1.80 -6.42 9.40
N ILE A 46 -1.08 -5.31 9.52
CA ILE A 46 -0.01 -4.93 8.57
C ILE A 46 1.29 -4.70 9.35
N PRO A 47 2.32 -5.54 9.14
CA PRO A 47 3.62 -5.34 9.78
C PRO A 47 4.29 -4.03 9.35
N ILE A 48 5.11 -3.46 10.24
CA ILE A 48 5.98 -2.34 9.90
C ILE A 48 6.89 -2.68 8.71
N GLY A 49 7.11 -1.72 7.81
CA GLY A 49 7.89 -1.89 6.59
C GLY A 49 7.15 -2.61 5.45
N HIS A 50 5.97 -3.20 5.70
CA HIS A 50 5.15 -3.80 4.65
C HIS A 50 4.28 -2.76 3.95
N LYS A 51 3.71 -3.16 2.81
CA LYS A 51 2.91 -2.25 1.97
C LYS A 51 1.43 -2.33 2.36
N VAL A 52 0.79 -1.17 2.41
CA VAL A 52 -0.65 -0.96 2.52
C VAL A 52 -1.16 -0.57 1.14
N ALA A 53 -2.20 -1.25 0.64
CA ALA A 53 -2.86 -0.84 -0.60
C ALA A 53 -3.63 0.47 -0.41
N LEU A 54 -3.49 1.42 -1.33
CA LEU A 54 -4.20 2.72 -1.28
C LEU A 54 -5.45 2.74 -2.15
N VAL A 55 -5.57 1.80 -3.08
CA VAL A 55 -6.66 1.66 -4.04
C VAL A 55 -6.99 0.19 -4.23
N ASP A 56 -8.18 -0.10 -4.72
CA ASP A 56 -8.53 -1.44 -5.19
C ASP A 56 -7.74 -1.78 -6.45
N MET A 57 -7.21 -3.00 -6.52
CA MET A 57 -6.47 -3.54 -7.65
C MET A 57 -6.93 -4.96 -7.98
N LYS A 58 -7.20 -5.21 -9.25
CA LYS A 58 -7.65 -6.50 -9.80
C LYS A 58 -6.45 -7.38 -10.16
N ASP A 59 -6.70 -8.67 -10.34
CA ASP A 59 -5.69 -9.59 -10.86
C ASP A 59 -5.12 -9.08 -12.19
N GLY A 60 -3.78 -9.10 -12.31
CA GLY A 60 -3.07 -8.55 -13.46
C GLY A 60 -2.79 -7.04 -13.44
N ASP A 61 -3.43 -6.26 -12.56
CA ASP A 61 -3.17 -4.83 -12.45
C ASP A 61 -1.70 -4.57 -12.06
N THR A 62 -1.19 -3.39 -12.44
CA THR A 62 0.18 -2.99 -12.13
C THR A 62 0.24 -2.32 -10.77
N VAL A 63 1.22 -2.74 -9.96
CA VAL A 63 1.52 -2.09 -8.69
C VAL A 63 2.58 -1.02 -8.93
N PHE A 64 2.26 0.22 -8.58
CA PHE A 64 3.16 1.36 -8.65
C PHE A 64 3.71 1.73 -7.28
N LYS A 65 5.02 1.95 -7.23
CA LYS A 65 5.73 2.55 -6.09
C LYS A 65 6.92 3.37 -6.59
N TYR A 66 7.13 4.56 -6.04
CA TYR A 66 8.06 5.56 -6.59
C TYR A 66 7.72 5.90 -8.05
N SER A 67 6.43 5.91 -8.40
CA SER A 67 5.93 6.06 -9.79
C SER A 67 6.41 4.99 -10.79
N VAL A 68 7.10 3.96 -10.31
CA VAL A 68 7.68 2.87 -11.09
C VAL A 68 6.80 1.63 -10.97
N ASP A 69 6.65 0.91 -12.08
CA ASP A 69 6.06 -0.42 -12.13
C ASP A 69 6.97 -1.41 -11.36
N ILE A 70 6.51 -1.85 -10.18
CA ILE A 70 7.28 -2.78 -9.35
C ILE A 70 6.82 -4.23 -9.51
N GLY A 71 5.71 -4.47 -10.19
CA GLY A 71 5.10 -5.79 -10.23
C GLY A 71 3.67 -5.80 -10.75
N LYS A 72 3.09 -7.00 -10.69
CA LYS A 72 1.67 -7.23 -10.98
C LYS A 72 0.97 -7.83 -9.78
N VAL A 73 -0.31 -7.53 -9.67
CA VAL A 73 -1.24 -8.22 -8.79
C VAL A 73 -1.47 -9.65 -9.31
N VAL A 74 -1.47 -10.62 -8.42
CA VAL A 74 -1.71 -12.05 -8.71
C VAL A 74 -2.89 -12.64 -7.93
N ALA A 75 -3.49 -11.83 -7.04
CA ALA A 75 -4.75 -12.08 -6.37
C ALA A 75 -5.37 -10.71 -6.04
N PRO A 76 -6.69 -10.49 -6.18
CA PRO A 76 -7.31 -9.18 -5.95
C PRO A 76 -6.92 -8.56 -4.60
N ILE A 77 -6.73 -7.24 -4.59
CA ILE A 77 -6.31 -6.45 -3.43
C ILE A 77 -7.31 -5.30 -3.27
N SER A 78 -7.92 -5.15 -2.10
CA SER A 78 -8.74 -4.00 -1.76
C SER A 78 -7.91 -2.90 -1.10
N ALA A 79 -8.37 -1.65 -1.20
CA ALA A 79 -7.76 -0.55 -0.46
C ALA A 79 -7.73 -0.87 1.05
N GLY A 80 -6.56 -0.72 1.67
CA GLY A 80 -6.32 -1.06 3.07
C GLY A 80 -5.78 -2.46 3.33
N ASP A 81 -5.67 -3.31 2.30
CA ASP A 81 -5.11 -4.65 2.43
C ASP A 81 -3.58 -4.66 2.62
N HIS A 82 -3.09 -5.77 3.18
CA HIS A 82 -1.66 -6.08 3.22
C HIS A 82 -1.16 -6.48 1.82
N ALA A 83 -0.49 -5.55 1.14
CA ALA A 83 0.09 -5.75 -0.18
C ALA A 83 1.49 -6.40 -0.07
N HIS A 84 1.61 -7.69 -0.39
CA HIS A 84 2.87 -8.44 -0.22
C HIS A 84 3.03 -9.59 -1.24
N VAL A 85 4.04 -10.43 -1.05
CA VAL A 85 4.37 -11.57 -1.94
C VAL A 85 3.21 -12.56 -2.19
N HIS A 86 2.19 -12.60 -1.34
CA HIS A 86 1.05 -13.51 -1.52
C HIS A 86 0.03 -13.00 -2.56
N ASN A 87 -0.02 -11.68 -2.81
CA ASN A 87 -0.93 -11.05 -3.76
C ASN A 87 -0.22 -10.18 -4.82
N ILE A 88 1.11 -10.02 -4.73
CA ILE A 88 1.95 -9.30 -5.69
C ILE A 88 3.13 -10.15 -6.12
N LYS A 89 3.39 -10.19 -7.42
CA LYS A 89 4.61 -10.75 -8.01
C LYS A 89 5.42 -9.67 -8.72
N THR A 90 6.72 -9.58 -8.42
CA THR A 90 7.63 -8.66 -9.11
C THR A 90 7.73 -9.03 -10.60
N LYS A 91 7.78 -8.02 -11.47
CA LYS A 91 7.99 -8.23 -12.92
C LYS A 91 9.47 -8.46 -13.28
N ARG A 92 10.36 -8.42 -12.29
CA ARG A 92 11.76 -8.82 -12.42
C ARG A 92 11.91 -10.18 -11.71
N TRP A 93 12.67 -11.06 -12.37
CA TRP A 93 12.94 -12.48 -12.06
C TRP A 93 11.67 -13.35 -11.95
#